data_AF-A0A916J777-F1
#
_entry.id   AF-A0A916J777-F1
#
_cell.length_a   1.000
_cell.length_b   1.000
_cell.length_c   1.000
_cell.angle_alpha   90.00
_cell.angle_beta   90.00
_cell.angle_gamma   90.00
#
_symmetry.space_group_name_H-M   'P 1'
#
loop_
_entity.id
_entity.type
_entity.pdbx_description
1 polymer ?
#
loop_
_entity_poly.entity_id
_entity_poly.type
_entity_poly.pdbx_seq_one_letter_code
_entity_poly.pdbx_strand_id
1 'polypeptide(L)'
;MIRNVAVVLLVAFCVGCATNKPAKPERNAGATSMRVDGASVGRKVLAEVPAESAMERFEMLDRKGREIDYVAFTDTDYGGLLFLDNKIYGTLSKRDVRAFYSCRGYATATHYHWARDALDWFDSLLAAATPAESATLDFSGKSTMQSVKEVVSNPVLSDVRSLVGMGTNPFSIFSKLSSAHSNMVERENYEKTQQALRALEPGDSEEKVAQIVRPEDVSFTTDGMVMAYPKYSLDFYVNGGVVKVLQQPSFDRLSRLHAAIFYVPNLRWDQCTPHNWRQALPVDWQPPPNEEGTATTGEGKNQ
;
A
#
# COMPACT_ATOMS: atom_id res chain seq x y z
N MET A 1 -16.73 56.07 -64.99
CA MET A 1 -15.97 55.39 -63.91
C MET A 1 -16.90 54.35 -63.31
N ILE A 2 -16.87 53.08 -63.71
CA ILE A 2 -15.88 52.02 -63.43
C ILE A 2 -15.86 51.61 -61.94
N ARG A 3 -16.41 50.40 -61.66
CA ARG A 3 -16.00 49.38 -60.65
C ARG A 3 -16.19 49.74 -59.16
N ASN A 4 -16.38 48.86 -58.19
CA ASN A 4 -16.43 47.39 -58.00
C ASN A 4 -16.98 47.18 -56.55
N VAL A 5 -17.84 46.19 -56.25
CA VAL A 5 -17.50 44.88 -55.60
C VAL A 5 -16.68 45.08 -54.30
N ALA A 6 -17.07 44.65 -53.09
CA ALA A 6 -17.57 43.34 -52.70
C ALA A 6 -18.25 43.33 -51.31
N VAL A 7 -19.19 42.41 -51.18
CA VAL A 7 -19.70 41.81 -49.94
C VAL A 7 -18.60 40.95 -49.29
N VAL A 8 -18.41 41.07 -47.98
CA VAL A 8 -17.90 39.96 -47.16
C VAL A 8 -18.75 39.88 -45.88
N LEU A 9 -19.71 38.97 -45.93
CA LEU A 9 -20.45 38.46 -44.77
C LEU A 9 -19.48 37.54 -44.00
N LEU A 10 -19.03 37.95 -42.82
CA LEU A 10 -18.19 37.11 -41.98
C LEU A 10 -19.10 36.21 -41.13
N VAL A 11 -19.13 34.94 -41.54
CA VAL A 11 -19.80 33.82 -40.87
C VAL A 11 -19.23 33.67 -39.46
N ALA A 12 -20.06 33.94 -38.45
CA ALA A 12 -19.78 33.62 -37.06
C ALA A 12 -19.79 32.09 -36.89
N PHE A 13 -18.61 31.47 -36.97
CA PHE A 13 -18.40 30.08 -36.58
C PHE A 13 -18.63 29.95 -35.07
N CYS A 14 -19.75 29.35 -34.69
CA CYS A 14 -19.97 28.78 -33.37
C CYS A 14 -19.03 27.59 -33.20
N VAL A 15 -17.79 27.83 -32.75
CA VAL A 15 -16.93 26.76 -32.25
C VAL A 15 -17.37 26.50 -30.82
N GLY A 16 -18.13 25.42 -30.64
CA GLY A 16 -18.46 24.89 -29.33
C GLY A 16 -17.19 24.55 -28.57
N CYS A 17 -16.93 25.26 -27.48
CA CYS A 17 -16.01 24.80 -26.46
C CYS A 17 -16.62 23.56 -25.82
N ALA A 18 -16.27 22.39 -26.37
CA ALA A 18 -16.39 21.14 -25.66
C ALA A 18 -15.61 21.30 -24.35
N THR A 19 -16.35 21.35 -23.25
CA THR A 19 -15.80 21.29 -21.89
C THR A 19 -15.11 19.94 -21.75
N ASN A 20 -13.79 19.95 -21.93
CA ASN A 20 -12.92 18.87 -21.51
C ASN A 20 -13.20 18.63 -20.03
N LYS A 21 -13.88 17.52 -19.73
CA LYS A 21 -13.88 16.95 -18.39
C LYS A 21 -12.42 16.81 -17.96
N PRO A 22 -12.01 17.23 -16.75
CA PRO A 22 -10.67 16.94 -16.30
C PRO A 22 -10.50 15.42 -16.33
N ALA A 23 -9.47 14.97 -17.06
CA ALA A 23 -9.06 13.58 -17.07
C ALA A 23 -8.86 13.14 -15.62
N LYS A 24 -9.41 11.96 -15.29
CA LYS A 24 -9.11 11.26 -14.03
C LYS A 24 -7.59 11.28 -13.83
N PRO A 25 -7.07 11.44 -12.60
CA PRO A 25 -5.66 11.19 -12.37
C PRO A 25 -5.39 9.74 -12.77
N GLU A 26 -4.59 9.55 -13.82
CA GLU A 26 -3.97 8.26 -14.10
C GLU A 26 -3.28 7.83 -12.81
N ARG A 27 -3.61 6.64 -12.30
CA ARG A 27 -2.77 5.99 -11.31
C ARG A 27 -1.38 5.93 -11.93
N ASN A 28 -0.35 6.39 -11.22
CA ASN A 28 1.07 6.35 -11.60
C ASN A 28 1.57 4.89 -11.73
N ALA A 29 0.97 4.08 -12.60
CA ALA A 29 1.36 2.72 -12.91
C ALA A 29 2.61 2.67 -13.83
N GLY A 30 3.49 3.67 -13.70
CA GLY A 30 4.64 3.87 -14.58
C GLY A 30 5.67 4.87 -14.08
N ALA A 31 5.56 5.39 -12.84
CA ALA A 31 6.66 6.16 -12.27
C ALA A 31 7.80 5.17 -11.93
N THR A 32 8.87 5.19 -12.73
CA THR A 32 10.08 4.41 -12.48
C THR A 32 10.90 4.98 -11.34
N SER A 33 10.68 6.25 -10.99
CA SER A 33 11.33 6.87 -9.83
C SER A 33 10.51 8.01 -9.24
N MET A 34 10.78 8.33 -7.97
CA MET A 34 10.17 9.42 -7.21
C MET A 34 11.21 10.07 -6.31
N ARG A 35 11.30 11.40 -6.34
CA ARG A 35 12.13 12.16 -5.41
C ARG A 35 11.28 12.63 -4.23
N VAL A 36 11.76 12.35 -3.03
CA VAL A 36 11.19 12.82 -1.76
C VAL A 36 12.17 13.76 -1.11
N ASP A 37 11.72 14.94 -0.68
CA ASP A 37 12.53 15.92 0.04
C ASP A 37 11.68 16.74 1.02
N GLY A 38 12.24 17.79 1.61
CA GLY A 38 11.56 18.63 2.59
C GLY A 38 10.30 19.37 2.09
N ALA A 39 10.04 19.40 0.78
CA ALA A 39 8.81 19.94 0.20
C ALA A 39 7.73 18.86 -0.02
N SER A 40 8.11 17.58 0.07
CA SER A 40 7.17 16.46 -0.03
C SER A 40 6.31 16.36 1.23
N VAL A 41 5.03 16.01 1.05
CA VAL A 41 4.07 15.76 2.14
C VAL A 41 3.96 14.25 2.32
N GLY A 42 4.28 13.73 3.51
CA GLY A 42 4.37 12.29 3.79
C GLY A 42 3.17 11.50 3.29
N ARG A 43 1.96 11.91 3.66
CA ARG A 43 0.74 11.26 3.18
C ARG A 43 0.54 11.27 1.67
N LYS A 44 0.96 12.33 0.97
CA LYS A 44 0.92 12.36 -0.51
C LYS A 44 1.90 11.36 -1.09
N VAL A 45 3.11 11.26 -0.51
CA VAL A 45 4.09 10.24 -0.91
C VAL A 45 3.50 8.85 -0.74
N LEU A 46 2.89 8.53 0.41
CA LEU A 46 2.23 7.24 0.64
C LEU A 46 1.19 6.90 -0.45
N ALA A 47 0.40 7.89 -0.87
CA ALA A 47 -0.63 7.73 -1.91
C ALA A 47 -0.06 7.57 -3.32
N GLU A 48 1.10 8.16 -3.61
CA GLU A 48 1.76 8.13 -4.91
C GLU A 48 2.68 6.90 -5.09
N VAL A 49 3.20 6.33 -4.01
CA VAL A 49 4.00 5.09 -4.06
C VAL A 49 3.14 3.97 -4.68
N PRO A 50 3.64 3.26 -5.71
CA PRO A 50 2.92 2.14 -6.32
C PRO A 50 2.51 1.08 -5.29
N ALA A 51 1.38 0.39 -5.53
CA ALA A 51 0.88 -0.59 -4.57
C ALA A 51 1.79 -1.82 -4.48
N GLU A 52 2.41 -2.20 -5.60
CA GLU A 52 3.34 -3.30 -5.80
C GLU A 52 4.71 -3.09 -5.14
N SER A 53 5.14 -1.83 -5.06
CA SER A 53 6.42 -1.45 -4.47
C SER A 53 6.33 -1.23 -2.97
N ALA A 54 5.12 -1.17 -2.41
CA ALA A 54 4.91 -1.01 -0.97
C ALA A 54 4.61 -2.34 -0.31
N MET A 55 5.48 -2.76 0.62
CA MET A 55 5.22 -3.88 1.50
C MET A 55 4.12 -3.55 2.50
N GLU A 56 4.16 -2.33 3.04
CA GLU A 56 3.13 -1.79 3.92
C GLU A 56 3.21 -0.27 4.06
N ARG A 57 2.16 0.32 4.62
CA ARG A 57 2.02 1.72 4.99
C ARG A 57 1.23 1.80 6.29
N PHE A 58 1.56 2.77 7.14
CA PHE A 58 0.64 3.18 8.19
C PHE A 58 0.73 4.67 8.47
N GLU A 59 -0.37 5.19 8.99
CA GLU A 59 -0.54 6.58 9.40
C GLU A 59 -1.03 6.59 10.85
N MET A 60 -0.47 7.43 11.71
CA MET A 60 -0.88 7.57 13.10
C MET A 60 -0.53 8.94 13.70
N LEU A 61 -1.03 9.24 14.90
CA LEU A 61 -0.56 10.38 15.70
C LEU A 61 0.39 9.90 16.79
N ASP A 62 1.47 10.65 17.01
CA ASP A 62 2.39 10.39 18.12
C ASP A 62 1.82 10.89 19.47
N ARG A 63 2.57 10.68 20.56
CA ARG A 63 2.18 11.14 21.91
C ARG A 63 1.98 12.66 22.02
N LYS A 64 2.56 13.44 21.11
CA LYS A 64 2.48 14.91 21.03
C LYS A 64 1.42 15.37 20.03
N GLY A 65 0.68 14.46 19.40
CA GLY A 65 -0.31 14.76 18.37
C GLY A 65 0.29 15.08 17.00
N ARG A 66 1.56 14.75 16.77
CA ARG A 66 2.22 14.93 15.47
C ARG A 66 1.83 13.82 14.51
N GLU A 67 1.65 14.18 13.25
CA GLU A 67 1.35 13.22 12.19
C GLU A 67 2.59 12.38 11.87
N ILE A 68 2.37 11.07 11.79
CA ILE A 68 3.37 10.09 11.39
C ILE A 68 2.85 9.38 10.16
N ASP A 69 3.65 9.40 9.10
CA ASP A 69 3.45 8.53 7.94
C ASP A 69 4.65 7.60 7.79
N TYR A 70 4.38 6.34 7.51
CA TYR A 70 5.41 5.34 7.25
C TYR A 70 5.08 4.55 6.00
N VAL A 71 6.10 4.25 5.21
CA VAL A 71 6.00 3.31 4.10
C VAL A 71 7.24 2.41 4.07
N ALA A 72 6.99 1.10 3.93
CA ALA A 72 7.98 0.07 3.70
C ALA A 72 7.96 -0.35 2.23
N PHE A 73 9.13 -0.58 1.64
CA PHE A 73 9.24 -0.97 0.24
C PHE A 73 9.65 -2.42 0.06
N THR A 74 9.25 -2.99 -1.07
CA THR A 74 9.69 -4.31 -1.54
C THR A 74 10.92 -4.22 -2.43
N ASP A 75 11.06 -3.14 -3.21
CA ASP A 75 11.90 -3.12 -4.41
C ASP A 75 12.62 -1.78 -4.68
N THR A 76 12.94 -1.01 -3.64
CA THR A 76 13.75 0.23 -3.75
C THR A 76 15.11 0.07 -3.07
N ASP A 77 16.02 1.03 -3.21
CA ASP A 77 17.30 1.03 -2.48
C ASP A 77 17.13 1.14 -0.96
N TYR A 78 16.09 1.85 -0.53
CA TYR A 78 15.73 1.98 0.88
C TYR A 78 14.78 0.85 1.29
N GLY A 79 14.84 0.47 2.58
CA GLY A 79 13.83 -0.42 3.16
C GLY A 79 12.52 0.30 3.40
N GLY A 80 12.55 1.56 3.81
CA GLY A 80 11.37 2.36 4.07
C GLY A 80 11.68 3.83 4.32
N LEU A 81 10.63 4.66 4.28
CA LEU A 81 10.66 6.06 4.66
C LEU A 81 9.78 6.30 5.88
N LEU A 82 10.24 7.21 6.73
CA LEU A 82 9.49 7.72 7.87
C LEU A 82 9.31 9.22 7.70
N PHE A 83 8.08 9.68 7.92
CA PHE A 83 7.70 11.08 7.91
C PHE A 83 7.19 11.48 9.28
N LEU A 84 7.45 12.74 9.64
CA LEU A 84 7.00 13.35 10.87
C LEU A 84 6.55 14.78 10.57
N ASP A 85 5.33 15.13 10.97
CA ASP A 85 4.68 16.39 10.63
C ASP A 85 4.75 16.68 9.13
N ASN A 86 4.36 15.69 8.33
CA ASN A 86 4.38 15.69 6.87
C ASN A 86 5.75 15.88 6.22
N LYS A 87 6.86 15.85 6.96
CA LYS A 87 8.22 16.01 6.41
C LYS A 87 9.00 14.72 6.53
N ILE A 88 9.89 14.46 5.57
CA ILE A 88 10.82 13.34 5.67
C ILE A 88 11.63 13.47 6.96
N TYR A 89 11.54 12.46 7.81
CA TYR A 89 12.35 12.34 9.01
C TYR A 89 13.63 11.56 8.69
N GLY A 90 13.48 10.42 8.01
CA GLY A 90 14.60 9.55 7.71
C GLY A 90 14.23 8.31 6.92
N THR A 91 15.25 7.50 6.64
CA THR A 91 15.14 6.24 5.93
C THR A 91 15.45 5.06 6.84
N LEU A 92 14.96 3.88 6.46
CA LEU A 92 15.27 2.62 7.13
C LEU A 92 15.95 1.64 6.19
N SER A 93 16.79 0.76 6.76
CA SER A 93 17.42 -0.32 6.01
C SER A 93 16.40 -1.41 5.64
N LYS A 94 16.66 -2.16 4.56
CA LYS A 94 15.83 -3.32 4.16
C LYS A 94 15.72 -4.35 5.29
N ARG A 95 16.81 -4.57 6.03
CA ARG A 95 16.85 -5.46 7.18
C ARG A 95 15.93 -4.99 8.31
N ASP A 96 16.04 -3.73 8.71
CA ASP A 96 15.22 -3.19 9.80
C ASP A 96 13.74 -3.23 9.42
N VAL A 97 13.39 -2.80 8.21
CA VAL A 97 12.00 -2.85 7.74
C VAL A 97 11.46 -4.28 7.69
N ARG A 98 12.25 -5.26 7.23
CA ARG A 98 11.83 -6.66 7.24
C ARG A 98 11.59 -7.18 8.65
N ALA A 99 12.49 -6.90 9.60
CA ALA A 99 12.31 -7.28 11.00
C ALA A 99 11.04 -6.63 11.59
N PHE A 100 10.85 -5.33 11.34
CA PHE A 100 9.72 -4.56 11.83
C PHE A 100 8.37 -5.10 11.32
N TYR A 101 8.27 -5.32 10.00
CA TYR A 101 7.09 -5.90 9.35
C TYR A 101 6.75 -7.28 9.91
N SER A 102 7.73 -8.18 9.93
CA SER A 102 7.55 -9.56 10.40
C SER A 102 7.15 -9.61 11.86
N CYS A 103 7.76 -8.79 12.72
CA CYS A 103 7.45 -8.78 14.14
C CYS A 103 6.07 -8.19 14.46
N ARG A 104 5.63 -7.15 13.75
CA ARG A 104 4.26 -6.62 13.91
C ARG A 104 3.21 -7.61 13.40
N GLY A 105 3.50 -8.30 12.30
CA GLY A 105 2.66 -9.39 11.81
C GLY A 105 2.55 -10.56 12.80
N TYR A 106 3.69 -11.00 13.35
CA TYR A 106 3.74 -12.02 14.40
C TYR A 106 2.95 -11.61 15.64
N ALA A 107 3.18 -10.40 16.17
CA ALA A 107 2.46 -9.89 17.33
C ALA A 107 0.94 -9.92 17.11
N THR A 108 0.50 -9.47 15.92
CA THR A 108 -0.91 -9.49 15.51
C THR A 108 -1.46 -10.91 15.44
N ALA A 109 -0.68 -11.89 14.98
CA ALA A 109 -1.10 -13.28 14.83
C ALA A 109 -1.15 -14.08 16.14
N THR A 110 -0.30 -13.78 17.13
CA THR A 110 -0.08 -14.65 18.31
C THR A 110 -0.45 -14.03 19.65
N HIS A 111 -0.52 -12.70 19.75
CA HIS A 111 -0.78 -12.00 21.00
C HIS A 111 -2.05 -11.15 20.89
N TYR A 112 -1.93 -10.00 20.24
CA TYR A 112 -2.98 -9.02 20.01
C TYR A 112 -2.54 -8.11 18.87
N HIS A 113 -3.49 -7.40 18.25
CA HIS A 113 -3.17 -6.53 17.11
C HIS A 113 -2.08 -5.50 17.47
N TRP A 114 -1.03 -5.41 16.64
CA TRP A 114 0.16 -4.59 16.93
C TRP A 114 -0.15 -3.14 17.29
N ALA A 115 -1.22 -2.59 16.68
CA ALA A 115 -1.61 -1.19 16.84
C ALA A 115 -2.04 -0.82 18.27
N ARG A 116 -2.30 -1.82 19.13
CA ARG A 116 -2.48 -1.61 20.57
C ARG A 116 -1.28 -0.90 21.20
N ASP A 117 -0.07 -1.28 20.81
CA ASP A 117 1.17 -0.67 21.29
C ASP A 117 1.80 0.23 20.21
N ALA A 118 0.98 0.81 19.31
CA ALA A 118 1.47 1.54 18.13
C ALA A 118 2.50 2.62 18.48
N LEU A 119 2.30 3.32 19.60
CA LEU A 119 3.20 4.36 20.07
C LEU A 119 4.58 3.82 20.49
N ASP A 120 4.65 2.62 21.07
CA ASP A 120 5.93 2.00 21.44
C ASP A 120 6.64 1.42 20.21
N TRP A 121 5.87 0.83 19.29
CA TRP A 121 6.39 0.41 17.99
C TRP A 121 6.95 1.61 17.21
N PHE A 122 6.24 2.73 17.19
CA PHE A 122 6.72 3.95 16.53
C PHE A 122 7.97 4.54 17.18
N ASP A 123 8.02 4.67 18.51
CA ASP A 123 9.20 5.25 19.17
C ASP A 123 10.48 4.46 18.85
N SER A 124 10.37 3.12 18.80
CA SER A 124 11.49 2.25 18.41
C SER A 124 11.84 2.34 16.92
N LEU A 125 10.85 2.54 16.04
CA LEU A 125 11.03 2.77 14.61
C LEU A 125 11.75 4.10 14.36
N LEU A 126 11.34 5.16 15.07
CA LEU A 126 11.94 6.48 15.03
C LEU A 126 13.42 6.42 15.45
N ALA A 127 13.73 5.68 16.52
CA ALA A 127 15.10 5.45 16.97
C ALA A 127 15.95 4.59 16.01
N ALA A 128 15.30 3.80 15.15
CA ALA A 128 15.97 2.97 14.14
C ALA A 128 16.24 3.73 12.83
N ALA A 129 15.48 4.79 12.54
CA ALA A 129 15.59 5.53 11.30
C ALA A 129 16.88 6.35 11.24
N THR A 130 17.53 6.34 10.08
CA THR A 130 18.66 7.21 9.77
C THR A 130 18.12 8.53 9.25
N PRO A 131 18.40 9.68 9.89
CA PRO A 131 17.90 10.98 9.42
C PRO A 131 18.31 11.27 7.97
N ALA A 132 17.38 11.82 7.19
CA ALA A 132 17.60 12.14 5.78
C ALA A 132 16.81 13.38 5.37
N GLU A 133 17.44 14.27 4.59
CA GLU A 133 16.79 15.47 4.04
C GLU A 133 16.10 15.21 2.69
N SER A 134 16.53 14.14 1.99
CA SER A 134 15.92 13.70 0.75
C SER A 134 16.21 12.22 0.49
N ALA A 135 15.37 11.58 -0.31
CA ALA A 135 15.52 10.23 -0.82
C ALA A 135 15.03 10.15 -2.26
N THR A 136 15.76 9.45 -3.12
CA THR A 136 15.26 9.05 -4.44
C THR A 136 14.84 7.60 -4.36
N LEU A 137 13.58 7.34 -4.69
CA LEU A 137 13.00 6.00 -4.75
C LEU A 137 13.01 5.58 -6.21
N ASP A 138 13.80 4.58 -6.56
CA ASP A 138 13.73 3.94 -7.87
C ASP A 138 12.90 2.66 -7.72
N PHE A 139 11.84 2.55 -8.51
CA PHE A 139 10.89 1.43 -8.47
C PHE A 139 11.22 0.45 -9.60
N SER A 140 11.15 -0.84 -9.31
CA SER A 140 11.52 -1.88 -10.28
C SER A 140 10.58 -1.97 -11.48
N GLY A 141 9.37 -1.42 -11.38
CA GLY A 141 8.34 -1.47 -12.42
C GLY A 141 7.74 -2.87 -12.61
N LYS A 142 7.98 -3.82 -11.70
CA LYS A 142 7.38 -5.16 -11.76
C LYS A 142 5.87 -5.07 -11.57
N SER A 143 5.11 -5.48 -12.60
CA SER A 143 3.64 -5.48 -12.53
C SER A 143 3.10 -6.49 -11.51
N THR A 144 1.91 -6.21 -10.94
CA THR A 144 1.21 -7.01 -9.91
C THR A 144 1.11 -8.52 -10.23
N MET A 145 1.13 -8.91 -11.50
CA MET A 145 1.06 -10.32 -11.94
C MET A 145 2.38 -11.07 -11.76
N GLN A 146 3.53 -10.38 -11.82
CA GLN A 146 4.83 -10.97 -11.55
C GLN A 146 5.02 -11.13 -10.04
N SER A 147 4.69 -10.12 -9.23
CA SER A 147 4.81 -10.18 -7.77
C SER A 147 3.95 -11.29 -7.13
N VAL A 148 2.73 -11.52 -7.62
CA VAL A 148 1.89 -12.65 -7.14
C VAL A 148 2.47 -14.00 -7.58
N LYS A 149 3.03 -14.09 -8.80
CA LYS A 149 3.65 -15.32 -9.29
C LYS A 149 4.93 -15.66 -8.52
N GLU A 150 5.71 -14.64 -8.16
CA GLU A 150 6.93 -14.71 -7.34
C GLU A 150 6.61 -15.13 -5.88
N VAL A 151 5.57 -14.54 -5.27
CA VAL A 151 5.06 -14.95 -3.93
C VAL A 151 4.47 -16.37 -3.95
N VAL A 152 3.83 -16.79 -5.04
CA VAL A 152 3.27 -18.15 -5.21
C VAL A 152 4.34 -19.18 -5.61
N SER A 153 5.47 -18.77 -6.19
CA SER A 153 6.60 -19.66 -6.48
C SER A 153 7.51 -19.94 -5.29
N ASN A 154 7.16 -19.44 -4.10
CA ASN A 154 7.73 -19.95 -2.85
C ASN A 154 7.44 -21.46 -2.76
N PRO A 155 8.46 -22.34 -2.72
CA PRO A 155 8.27 -23.80 -2.67
C PRO A 155 7.55 -24.29 -1.41
N VAL A 156 7.26 -23.40 -0.44
CA VAL A 156 6.42 -23.67 0.73
C VAL A 156 4.92 -23.43 0.46
N LEU A 157 4.55 -22.70 -0.60
CA LEU A 157 3.17 -22.31 -0.94
C LEU A 157 2.62 -23.02 -2.19
N SER A 158 3.40 -23.88 -2.85
CA SER A 158 2.97 -24.62 -4.05
C SER A 158 1.85 -25.65 -3.79
N ASP A 159 1.59 -26.01 -2.53
CA ASP A 159 0.62 -27.03 -2.14
C ASP A 159 -0.84 -26.54 -2.04
N VAL A 160 -1.09 -25.23 -2.21
CA VAL A 160 -2.47 -24.67 -2.17
C VAL A 160 -3.22 -24.85 -3.51
N ARG A 161 -2.57 -25.42 -4.54
CA ARG A 161 -3.16 -25.61 -5.87
C ARG A 161 -4.14 -26.80 -5.99
N SER A 162 -4.34 -27.59 -4.93
CA SER A 162 -5.20 -28.79 -4.98
C SER A 162 -6.65 -28.58 -4.52
N LEU A 163 -7.04 -27.39 -4.05
CA LEU A 163 -8.39 -27.14 -3.51
C LEU A 163 -9.23 -26.09 -4.26
N VAL A 164 -8.84 -25.71 -5.48
CA VAL A 164 -9.68 -24.92 -6.40
C VAL A 164 -9.81 -25.65 -7.72
N GLY A 165 -10.51 -26.78 -7.67
CA GLY A 165 -10.81 -27.59 -8.83
C GLY A 165 -12.03 -28.45 -8.54
N MET A 166 -13.23 -27.86 -8.64
CA MET A 166 -14.47 -28.48 -9.13
C MET A 166 -15.64 -27.54 -8.82
N GLY A 167 -16.18 -26.89 -9.85
CA GLY A 167 -17.37 -26.05 -9.71
C GLY A 167 -17.65 -25.06 -10.84
N THR A 168 -17.03 -25.17 -12.02
CA THR A 168 -17.47 -24.40 -13.20
C THR A 168 -18.67 -25.08 -13.84
N ASN A 169 -19.88 -24.56 -13.59
CA ASN A 169 -21.07 -24.85 -14.38
C ASN A 169 -21.07 -23.94 -15.64
N PRO A 170 -21.02 -24.47 -16.87
CA PRO A 170 -20.66 -23.69 -18.07
C PRO A 170 -21.85 -23.08 -18.88
N PHE A 171 -22.98 -22.71 -18.26
CA PHE A 171 -24.17 -22.26 -19.03
C PHE A 171 -24.69 -20.82 -18.83
N SER A 172 -23.95 -19.89 -18.23
CA SER A 172 -24.41 -18.49 -18.06
C SER A 172 -23.78 -17.46 -19.02
N ILE A 173 -23.54 -17.81 -20.28
CA ILE A 173 -22.95 -16.92 -21.30
C ILE A 173 -24.00 -15.98 -21.96
N PHE A 174 -25.24 -15.96 -21.48
CA PHE A 174 -26.27 -15.03 -21.97
C PHE A 174 -26.79 -14.08 -20.88
N SER A 175 -25.95 -13.10 -20.49
CA SER A 175 -26.37 -11.84 -19.83
C SER A 175 -25.33 -10.71 -19.94
N LYS A 176 -24.46 -10.74 -20.97
CA LYS A 176 -23.26 -9.89 -21.05
C LYS A 176 -23.43 -8.40 -21.38
N LEU A 177 -24.67 -7.87 -21.43
CA LEU A 177 -24.88 -6.42 -21.53
C LEU A 177 -25.32 -5.78 -20.20
N SER A 178 -26.04 -6.53 -19.35
CA SER A 178 -26.44 -6.07 -18.02
C SER A 178 -25.30 -6.20 -16.99
N SER A 179 -24.49 -7.26 -17.11
CA SER A 179 -23.35 -7.48 -16.22
C SER A 179 -22.22 -6.47 -16.43
N ALA A 180 -22.06 -5.92 -17.64
CA ALA A 180 -21.05 -4.89 -17.90
C ALA A 180 -21.39 -3.58 -17.18
N HIS A 181 -22.68 -3.21 -17.15
CA HIS A 181 -23.16 -2.04 -16.43
C HIS A 181 -23.15 -2.26 -14.92
N SER A 182 -23.56 -3.43 -14.42
CA SER A 182 -23.47 -3.74 -12.98
C SER A 182 -22.01 -3.75 -12.52
N ASN A 183 -21.10 -4.35 -13.29
CA ASN A 183 -19.67 -4.35 -12.97
C ASN A 183 -19.06 -2.93 -13.01
N MET A 184 -19.56 -2.04 -13.89
CA MET A 184 -19.13 -0.65 -13.93
C MET A 184 -19.62 0.12 -12.70
N VAL A 185 -20.90 -0.01 -12.32
CA VAL A 185 -21.47 0.62 -11.12
C VAL A 185 -20.78 0.11 -9.85
N GLU A 186 -20.54 -1.20 -9.76
CA GLU A 186 -19.81 -1.81 -8.65
C GLU A 186 -18.37 -1.30 -8.58
N ARG A 187 -17.69 -1.18 -9.72
CA ARG A 187 -16.33 -0.61 -9.78
C ARG A 187 -16.32 0.86 -9.39
N GLU A 188 -17.26 1.67 -9.87
CA GLU A 188 -17.38 3.07 -9.48
C GLU A 188 -17.65 3.23 -7.98
N ASN A 189 -18.55 2.41 -7.43
CA ASN A 189 -18.84 2.41 -6.00
C ASN A 189 -17.63 1.95 -5.18
N TYR A 190 -16.90 0.93 -5.66
CA TYR A 190 -15.64 0.50 -5.06
C TYR A 190 -14.60 1.62 -5.08
N GLU A 191 -14.37 2.27 -6.22
CA GLU A 191 -13.43 3.38 -6.37
C GLU A 191 -13.80 4.56 -5.45
N LYS A 192 -15.09 4.95 -5.40
CA LYS A 192 -15.60 6.01 -4.51
C LYS A 192 -15.41 5.66 -3.03
N THR A 193 -15.76 4.44 -2.64
CA THR A 193 -15.60 3.98 -1.26
C THR A 193 -14.12 3.93 -0.87
N GLN A 194 -13.27 3.41 -1.75
CA GLN A 194 -11.82 3.37 -1.54
C GLN A 194 -11.24 4.78 -1.37
N GLN A 195 -11.69 5.75 -2.17
CA GLN A 195 -11.27 7.15 -2.04
C GLN A 195 -11.75 7.76 -0.73
N ALA A 196 -13.00 7.53 -0.33
CA ALA A 196 -13.55 8.02 0.92
C ALA A 196 -12.80 7.44 2.14
N LEU A 197 -12.52 6.13 2.14
CA LEU A 197 -11.74 5.48 3.19
C LEU A 197 -10.30 6.00 3.26
N ARG A 198 -9.67 6.28 2.12
CA ARG A 198 -8.31 6.88 2.07
C ARG A 198 -8.27 8.34 2.53
N ALA A 199 -9.39 9.06 2.46
CA ALA A 199 -9.49 10.43 2.93
C ALA A 199 -9.57 10.53 4.46
N LEU A 200 -9.85 9.42 5.16
CA LEU A 200 -9.82 9.37 6.61
C LEU A 200 -8.39 9.53 7.13
N GLU A 201 -8.25 10.18 8.29
CA GLU A 201 -6.96 10.48 8.91
C GLU A 201 -6.94 9.98 10.37
N PRO A 202 -5.76 9.74 10.95
CA PRO A 202 -5.64 9.55 12.39
C PRO A 202 -6.28 10.74 13.15
N GLY A 203 -7.13 10.45 14.13
CA GLY A 203 -7.91 11.44 14.87
C GLY A 203 -9.37 11.57 14.42
N ASP A 204 -9.72 11.08 13.23
CA ASP A 204 -11.12 10.99 12.81
C ASP A 204 -11.95 10.11 13.75
N SER A 205 -13.25 10.38 13.85
CA SER A 205 -14.15 9.58 14.69
C SER A 205 -14.43 8.21 14.07
N GLU A 206 -14.63 7.21 14.92
CA GLU A 206 -15.13 5.89 14.53
C GLU A 206 -16.40 6.00 13.68
N GLU A 207 -17.32 6.87 14.09
CA GLU A 207 -18.59 7.08 13.40
C GLU A 207 -18.38 7.53 11.95
N LYS A 208 -17.41 8.42 11.70
CA LYS A 208 -17.05 8.88 10.35
C LYS A 208 -16.60 7.71 9.48
N VAL A 209 -15.83 6.76 10.04
CA VAL A 209 -15.42 5.54 9.33
C VAL A 209 -16.62 4.66 9.00
N ALA A 210 -17.48 4.39 10.00
CA ALA A 210 -18.65 3.54 9.86
C ALA A 210 -19.72 4.11 8.91
N GLN A 211 -19.81 5.44 8.77
CA GLN A 211 -20.71 6.12 7.84
C GLN A 211 -20.30 5.96 6.37
N ILE A 212 -19.00 5.78 6.07
CA ILE A 212 -18.53 5.52 4.69
C ILE A 212 -18.93 4.12 4.27
N VAL A 213 -18.54 3.12 5.06
CA VAL A 213 -18.93 1.73 4.89
C VAL A 213 -18.74 1.00 6.22
N ARG A 214 -19.62 0.03 6.51
CA ARG A 214 -19.49 -0.81 7.71
C ARG A 214 -18.23 -1.69 7.60
N PRO A 215 -17.51 -1.92 8.71
CA PRO A 215 -16.40 -2.87 8.70
C PRO A 215 -16.89 -4.25 8.28
N GLU A 216 -16.11 -4.93 7.46
CA GLU A 216 -16.41 -6.30 7.02
C GLU A 216 -16.04 -7.29 8.12
N ASP A 217 -15.07 -6.93 8.96
CA ASP A 217 -14.67 -7.68 10.14
C ASP A 217 -14.23 -6.74 11.26
N VAL A 218 -14.44 -7.16 12.51
CA VAL A 218 -14.08 -6.40 13.71
C VAL A 218 -13.40 -7.32 14.71
N SER A 219 -12.17 -6.97 15.08
CA SER A 219 -11.42 -7.64 16.13
C SER A 219 -11.35 -6.74 17.37
N PHE A 220 -11.91 -7.20 18.49
CA PHE A 220 -11.82 -6.47 19.75
C PHE A 220 -10.47 -6.70 20.43
N THR A 221 -9.87 -5.62 20.92
CA THR A 221 -8.69 -5.65 21.79
C THR A 221 -9.09 -5.25 23.21
N THR A 222 -8.15 -5.21 24.15
CA THR A 222 -8.48 -4.88 25.56
C THR A 222 -8.93 -3.42 25.71
N ASP A 223 -8.39 -2.52 24.90
CA ASP A 223 -8.52 -1.07 25.03
C ASP A 223 -9.16 -0.41 23.80
N GLY A 224 -9.29 -1.13 22.70
CA GLY A 224 -9.90 -0.63 21.47
C GLY A 224 -10.41 -1.75 20.56
N MET A 225 -10.57 -1.43 19.28
CA MET A 225 -10.97 -2.40 18.26
C MET A 225 -10.28 -2.13 16.94
N VAL A 226 -10.13 -3.19 16.15
CA VAL A 226 -9.69 -3.10 14.76
C VAL A 226 -10.93 -3.21 13.88
N MET A 227 -11.18 -2.19 13.08
CA MET A 227 -12.19 -2.18 12.03
C MET A 227 -11.49 -2.54 10.72
N ALA A 228 -11.68 -3.78 10.26
CA ALA A 228 -11.01 -4.30 9.08
C ALA A 228 -11.88 -4.17 7.83
N TYR A 229 -11.23 -3.79 6.73
CA TYR A 229 -11.82 -3.64 5.41
C TYR A 229 -11.00 -4.44 4.37
N PRO A 230 -10.97 -5.78 4.49
CA PRO A 230 -10.31 -6.71 3.57
C PRO A 230 -10.44 -6.39 2.08
N LYS A 231 -11.64 -5.98 1.63
CA LYS A 231 -11.90 -5.70 0.21
C LYS A 231 -11.10 -4.51 -0.29
N TYR A 232 -10.79 -3.57 0.60
CA TYR A 232 -10.05 -2.34 0.30
C TYR A 232 -8.58 -2.39 0.78
N SER A 233 -8.15 -3.53 1.34
CA SER A 233 -6.80 -3.76 1.88
C SER A 233 -6.39 -2.75 2.95
N LEU A 234 -7.26 -2.49 3.93
CA LEU A 234 -7.00 -1.53 4.98
C LEU A 234 -7.65 -1.92 6.31
N ASP A 235 -7.01 -1.54 7.41
CA ASP A 235 -7.56 -1.66 8.77
C ASP A 235 -7.43 -0.32 9.50
N PHE A 236 -8.42 -0.01 10.34
CA PHE A 236 -8.36 1.10 11.28
C PHE A 236 -8.29 0.54 12.70
N TYR A 237 -7.30 0.97 13.48
CA TYR A 237 -7.34 0.77 14.92
C TYR A 237 -8.05 1.96 15.57
N VAL A 238 -9.13 1.68 16.29
CA VAL A 238 -9.97 2.68 16.97
C VAL A 238 -9.86 2.47 18.48
N ASN A 239 -9.60 3.55 19.20
CA ASN A 239 -9.55 3.57 20.66
C ASN A 239 -10.16 4.88 21.16
N GLY A 240 -11.07 4.79 22.14
CA GLY A 240 -11.79 5.96 22.65
C GLY A 240 -12.67 6.66 21.61
N GLY A 241 -13.24 5.90 20.66
CA GLY A 241 -14.13 6.42 19.61
C GLY A 241 -13.42 7.19 18.50
N VAL A 242 -12.08 7.17 18.44
CA VAL A 242 -11.29 7.83 17.39
C VAL A 242 -10.29 6.87 16.76
N VAL A 243 -10.01 7.08 15.48
CA VAL A 243 -8.98 6.37 14.72
C VAL A 243 -7.61 6.75 15.27
N LYS A 244 -6.83 5.76 15.71
CA LYS A 244 -5.45 5.93 16.17
C LYS A 244 -4.43 5.56 15.11
N VAL A 245 -4.74 4.53 14.31
CA VAL A 245 -3.85 4.02 13.27
C VAL A 245 -4.67 3.65 12.05
N LEU A 246 -4.18 4.05 10.87
CA LEU A 246 -4.57 3.46 9.59
C LEU A 246 -3.43 2.54 9.15
N GLN A 247 -3.75 1.30 8.78
CA GLN A 247 -2.77 0.32 8.33
C GLN A 247 -3.16 -0.21 6.95
N GLN A 248 -2.19 -0.32 6.05
CA GLN A 248 -2.33 -0.92 4.72
C GLN A 248 -1.11 -1.80 4.41
N PRO A 249 -1.26 -3.01 3.88
CA PRO A 249 -2.51 -3.76 3.76
C PRO A 249 -3.13 -4.10 5.12
N SER A 250 -4.35 -4.63 5.12
CA SER A 250 -5.04 -5.12 6.32
C SER A 250 -4.21 -6.19 7.05
N PHE A 251 -3.56 -5.83 8.17
CA PHE A 251 -2.75 -6.76 8.98
C PHE A 251 -3.63 -7.76 9.72
N ASP A 252 -4.81 -7.37 10.16
CA ASP A 252 -5.75 -8.25 10.86
C ASP A 252 -6.21 -9.40 9.94
N ARG A 253 -6.51 -9.11 8.67
CA ARG A 253 -6.81 -10.16 7.69
C ARG A 253 -5.58 -11.00 7.37
N LEU A 254 -4.45 -10.36 7.09
CA LEU A 254 -3.23 -11.06 6.66
C LEU A 254 -2.69 -11.99 7.74
N SER A 255 -2.70 -11.57 9.00
CA SER A 255 -2.27 -12.41 10.13
C SER A 255 -3.15 -13.65 10.31
N ARG A 256 -4.46 -13.54 10.09
CA ARG A 256 -5.39 -14.66 10.25
C ARG A 256 -5.40 -15.62 9.07
N LEU A 257 -5.32 -15.11 7.84
CA LEU A 257 -5.49 -15.92 6.62
C LEU A 257 -4.19 -16.24 5.89
N HIS A 258 -3.16 -15.41 6.07
CA HIS A 258 -1.93 -15.44 5.28
C HIS A 258 -0.68 -15.19 6.13
N ALA A 259 -0.66 -15.68 7.39
CA ALA A 259 0.43 -15.44 8.35
C ALA A 259 1.84 -15.73 7.79
N ALA A 260 1.93 -16.67 6.85
CA ALA A 260 3.18 -17.04 6.18
C ALA A 260 3.90 -15.87 5.50
N ILE A 261 3.22 -14.78 5.12
CA ILE A 261 3.88 -13.60 4.53
C ILE A 261 4.82 -12.89 5.52
N PHE A 262 4.55 -13.02 6.83
CA PHE A 262 5.37 -12.43 7.88
C PHE A 262 6.57 -13.31 8.22
N TYR A 263 6.59 -14.55 7.74
CA TYR A 263 7.65 -15.50 8.02
C TYR A 263 8.97 -15.05 7.38
N VAL A 264 10.03 -15.03 8.20
CA VAL A 264 11.40 -14.84 7.73
C VAL A 264 12.26 -15.94 8.36
N PRO A 265 13.03 -16.70 7.57
CA PRO A 265 13.94 -17.71 8.11
C PRO A 265 14.90 -17.12 9.14
N ASN A 266 15.17 -17.88 10.21
CA ASN A 266 16.08 -17.52 11.31
C ASN A 266 15.69 -16.27 12.11
N LEU A 267 14.45 -15.79 11.98
CA LEU A 267 13.95 -14.70 12.80
C LEU A 267 13.71 -15.20 14.24
N ARG A 268 14.23 -14.46 15.21
CA ARG A 268 14.07 -14.71 16.65
C ARG A 268 12.73 -14.15 17.13
N TRP A 269 11.68 -14.95 17.03
CA TRP A 269 10.29 -14.53 17.33
C TRP A 269 10.09 -14.05 18.77
N ASP A 270 10.87 -14.57 19.73
CA ASP A 270 10.91 -14.12 21.12
C ASP A 270 11.37 -12.66 21.28
N GLN A 271 12.05 -12.11 20.27
CA GLN A 271 12.48 -10.72 20.23
C GLN A 271 11.45 -9.80 19.56
N CYS A 272 10.33 -10.33 19.04
CA CYS A 272 9.29 -9.54 18.38
C CYS A 272 8.43 -8.77 19.37
N THR A 273 9.03 -7.73 19.95
CA THR A 273 8.41 -6.75 20.83
C THR A 273 8.73 -5.34 20.31
N PRO A 274 7.96 -4.31 20.72
CA PRO A 274 8.25 -2.93 20.36
C PRO A 274 9.70 -2.52 20.61
N HIS A 275 10.33 -3.00 21.68
CA HIS A 275 11.68 -2.55 22.05
C HIS A 275 12.81 -3.38 21.43
N ASN A 276 12.55 -4.64 21.03
CA ASN A 276 13.62 -5.57 20.65
C ASN A 276 13.57 -6.06 19.20
N TRP A 277 12.57 -5.67 18.39
CA TRP A 277 12.40 -6.20 17.03
C TRP A 277 13.63 -6.06 16.13
N ARG A 278 14.48 -5.04 16.32
CA ARG A 278 15.75 -4.88 15.57
C ARG A 278 16.73 -6.02 15.80
N GLN A 279 16.61 -6.70 16.94
CA GLN A 279 17.38 -7.87 17.29
C GLN A 279 16.73 -9.14 16.74
N ALA A 280 15.48 -9.12 16.28
CA ALA A 280 14.81 -10.31 15.78
C ALA A 280 15.52 -10.91 14.55
N LEU A 281 16.09 -10.06 13.68
CA LEU A 281 16.92 -10.51 12.55
C LEU A 281 18.42 -10.42 12.83
N PRO A 282 19.21 -11.42 12.41
CA PRO A 282 20.68 -11.36 12.44
C PRO A 282 21.23 -10.12 11.73
N VAL A 283 22.37 -9.59 12.18
CA VAL A 283 22.99 -8.36 11.63
C VAL A 283 23.45 -8.56 10.19
N ASP A 284 23.89 -9.77 9.86
CA ASP A 284 24.31 -10.23 8.54
C ASP A 284 23.15 -10.71 7.66
N TRP A 285 21.90 -10.55 8.12
CA TRP A 285 20.75 -10.87 7.27
C TRP A 285 20.80 -10.03 6.00
N GLN A 286 20.84 -10.73 4.88
CA GLN A 286 20.66 -10.13 3.57
C GLN A 286 19.26 -10.50 3.07
N PRO A 287 18.59 -9.60 2.34
CA PRO A 287 17.44 -10.01 1.57
C PRO A 287 17.88 -11.16 0.66
N PRO A 288 17.04 -12.19 0.45
CA PRO A 288 17.36 -13.23 -0.51
C PRO A 288 17.76 -12.55 -1.83
N PRO A 289 18.84 -13.01 -2.50
CA PRO A 289 19.22 -12.44 -3.79
C PRO A 289 18.00 -12.51 -4.68
N ASN A 290 17.47 -11.36 -5.06
CA ASN A 290 16.27 -11.24 -5.87
C ASN A 290 16.46 -12.14 -7.13
N GLU A 291 15.47 -12.72 -7.81
CA GLU A 291 14.42 -11.98 -8.53
C GLU A 291 14.85 -10.61 -9.12
N GLU A 292 16.17 -10.36 -9.23
CA GLU A 292 16.85 -9.34 -10.01
C GLU A 292 17.92 -10.08 -10.82
N GLY A 293 17.54 -10.46 -12.04
CA GLY A 293 18.48 -10.67 -13.14
C GLY A 293 19.48 -11.82 -13.03
N THR A 294 19.07 -13.01 -13.48
CA THR A 294 19.92 -13.79 -14.40
C THR A 294 19.35 -13.72 -15.80
N ALA A 295 19.54 -12.57 -16.45
CA ALA A 295 19.83 -12.58 -17.88
C ALA A 295 21.34 -12.78 -18.00
N THR A 296 21.81 -14.02 -17.86
CA THR A 296 23.12 -14.38 -18.40
C THR A 296 23.02 -14.21 -19.91
N THR A 297 23.56 -13.10 -20.41
CA THR A 297 24.07 -13.01 -21.78
C THR A 297 25.05 -14.16 -21.97
N GLY A 298 24.57 -15.23 -22.60
CA GLY A 298 25.42 -16.28 -23.11
C GLY A 298 26.23 -15.72 -24.27
N GLU A 299 27.39 -15.13 -23.97
CA GLU A 299 28.48 -15.09 -24.95
C GLU A 299 29.01 -16.52 -25.08
N GLY A 300 28.46 -17.25 -26.05
CA GLY A 300 29.07 -18.47 -26.57
C GLY A 300 30.40 -18.11 -27.23
N LYS A 301 31.49 -18.27 -26.50
CA LYS A 301 32.79 -18.54 -27.11
C LYS A 301 32.81 -19.99 -27.54
N ASN A 302 32.57 -20.22 -28.83
CA ASN A 302 32.95 -21.46 -29.49
C ASN A 302 34.49 -21.54 -29.51
N GLN A 303 35.03 -22.54 -28.81
CA GLN A 303 36.23 -23.27 -29.22
C GLN A 303 35.81 -24.72 -29.42
#